data_AF-A0A382T2E4-F1
#
_entry.id   AF-A0A382T2E4-F1
#
_cell.length_a   1.000
_cell.length_b   1.000
_cell.length_c   1.000
_cell.angle_alpha   90.00
_cell.angle_beta   90.00
_cell.angle_gamma   90.00
#
_symmetry.space_group_name_H-M   'P 1'
#
loop_
_entity.id
_entity.type
_entity.pdbx_description
1 polymer ?
#
loop_
_entity_poly.entity_id
_entity_poly.type
_entity_poly.pdbx_seq_one_letter_code
_entity_poly.pdbx_strand_id
1 'polypeptide(L)' 'MLLINKPLEWTSFDVVKKIRNLITEKTNIKKIKVGHAGTLDPLATGVLALAIGKAT' A
#
# COMPACT_ATOMS: atom_id res chain seq x y z
N MET A 1 4.69 6.85 -7.29
CA MET A 1 4.23 5.47 -7.50
C MET A 1 5.24 4.55 -6.84
N LEU A 2 4.81 3.61 -6.00
CA LEU A 2 5.64 2.62 -5.32
C LEU A 2 5.18 1.23 -5.76
N LEU A 3 6.10 0.39 -6.21
CA LEU A 3 5.78 -0.99 -6.62
C LEU A 3 6.12 -1.93 -5.47
N ILE A 4 5.13 -2.67 -4.98
CA ILE A 4 5.30 -3.64 -3.89
C ILE A 4 5.00 -5.03 -4.41
N ASN A 5 5.88 -5.99 -4.13
CA ASN A 5 5.52 -7.39 -4.32
C ASN A 5 4.62 -7.83 -3.15
N LYS A 6 3.33 -8.04 -3.42
CA LYS A 6 2.34 -8.45 -2.43
C LYS A 6 2.60 -9.91 -2.04
N PRO A 7 2.81 -10.21 -0.74
CA PRO A 7 2.93 -11.58 -0.30
C PRO A 7 1.58 -12.32 -0.38
N LEU A 8 1.65 -13.64 -0.29
CA LEU A 8 0.48 -14.50 -0.21
C LEU A 8 -0.30 -14.19 1.07
N GLU A 9 -1.62 -14.40 1.04
CA GLU A 9 -2.57 -14.20 2.14
C GLU A 9 -2.81 -12.73 2.55
N TRP A 10 -2.02 -11.79 2.07
CA TRP A 10 -2.27 -10.36 2.31
C TRP A 10 -3.28 -9.81 1.33
N THR A 11 -4.26 -9.04 1.79
CA THR A 11 -5.11 -8.26 0.89
C THR A 11 -4.34 -7.07 0.32
N SER A 12 -4.81 -6.50 -0.78
CA SER A 12 -4.27 -5.23 -1.30
C SER A 12 -4.38 -4.08 -0.28
N PHE A 13 -5.41 -4.11 0.58
CA PHE A 13 -5.60 -3.14 1.66
C PHE A 13 -4.62 -3.33 2.83
N ASP A 14 -4.20 -4.56 3.11
CA ASP A 14 -3.17 -4.82 4.14
C ASP A 14 -1.84 -4.17 3.77
N VAL A 15 -1.47 -4.23 2.49
CA VAL A 15 -0.29 -3.53 1.96
C VAL A 15 -0.45 -2.02 2.14
N VAL A 16 -1.59 -1.44 1.74
CA VAL A 16 -1.87 0.00 1.92
C VAL A 16 -1.75 0.40 3.39
N LYS A 17 -2.35 -0.36 4.30
CA LYS A 17 -2.33 -0.12 5.75
C LYS A 17 -0.90 -0.18 6.29
N LYS A 18 -0.12 -1.19 5.90
CA LYS A 18 1.28 -1.36 6.30
C LYS A 18 2.14 -0.17 5.86
N ILE A 19 2.02 0.24 4.60
CA ILE A 19 2.77 1.37 4.05
C ILE A 19 2.34 2.69 4.71
N ARG A 20 1.05 2.92 4.89
CA ARG A 20 0.54 4.12 5.59
C ARG A 20 1.09 4.21 7.01
N ASN A 21 1.07 3.12 7.76
CA ASN A 21 1.59 3.08 9.12
C ASN A 21 3.09 3.37 9.15
N LEU A 22 3.88 2.69 8.30
CA LEU A 22 5.32 2.88 8.23
C LEU A 22 5.70 4.34 7.91
N ILE A 23 4.99 4.99 6.97
CA ILE A 23 5.24 6.40 6.66
C ILE A 23 4.85 7.29 7.83
N THR A 24 3.71 7.02 8.48
CA THR A 24 3.26 7.78 9.66
C THR A 24 4.29 7.71 10.78
N GLU A 25 4.82 6.52 11.08
CA GLU A 25 5.83 6.29 12.10
C GLU A 25 7.16 7.00 11.78
N LYS A 26 7.59 6.98 10.51
CA LYS A 26 8.86 7.58 10.09
C LYS A 26 8.83 9.10 9.95
N THR A 27 7.67 9.67 9.63
CA THR A 27 7.55 11.10 9.26
C THR A 27 6.72 11.92 10.24
N ASN A 28 6.03 11.28 11.19
CA ASN A 28 5.04 11.89 12.08
C ASN A 28 3.81 12.51 11.35
N ILE A 29 3.64 12.26 10.04
CA ILE A 29 2.51 12.75 9.27
C ILE A 29 1.30 11.83 9.47
N LYS A 30 0.30 12.31 10.23
CA LYS A 30 -0.88 11.51 10.59
C LYS A 30 -1.93 11.35 9.48
N LYS A 31 -1.98 12.26 8.50
CA LYS A 31 -3.02 12.30 7.45
C LYS A 31 -2.44 12.09 6.04
N ILE A 32 -1.68 11.02 5.86
CA ILE A 32 -1.18 10.64 4.53
C ILE A 32 -2.19 9.77 3.78
N LYS A 33 -2.49 10.15 2.53
CA LYS A 33 -3.30 9.33 1.62
C LYS A 33 -2.41 8.27 0.97
N VAL A 34 -2.89 7.03 0.95
CA VAL A 34 -2.25 5.90 0.27
C VAL A 34 -3.34 5.08 -0.40
N GLY A 35 -3.15 4.73 -1.67
CA GLY A 35 -4.08 3.92 -2.46
C GLY A 35 -3.31 3.00 -3.40
N HIS A 36 -4.01 2.02 -4.00
CA HIS A 36 -3.44 1.10 -4.97
C HIS A 36 -4.08 1.28 -6.35
N ALA A 37 -3.33 1.02 -7.41
CA ALA A 37 -3.81 1.10 -8.80
C ALA A 37 -4.12 -0.32 -9.32
N GLY A 38 -5.21 -0.90 -8.81
CA GLY A 38 -5.65 -2.27 -9.11
C GLY A 38 -5.57 -3.20 -7.89
N THR A 39 -6.50 -4.13 -7.77
CA THR A 39 -6.59 -5.09 -6.65
C THR A 39 -5.99 -6.43 -7.07
N LEU A 40 -5.18 -7.01 -6.19
CA LEU A 40 -4.82 -8.41 -6.22
C LEU A 40 -5.60 -9.16 -5.14
N ASP A 41 -6.07 -10.37 -5.49
CA ASP A 41 -6.70 -11.32 -4.56
C ASP A 41 -5.73 -11.69 -3.43
N PRO A 42 -6.22 -11.98 -2.20
CA PRO A 42 -5.35 -12.41 -1.11
C PRO A 42 -4.47 -13.61 -1.46
N LEU A 43 -4.96 -14.55 -2.26
CA LEU A 43 -4.23 -15.74 -2.70
C LEU A 43 -3.35 -15.50 -3.93
N ALA A 44 -3.36 -14.30 -4.51
CA ALA A 44 -2.43 -13.91 -5.57
C ALA A 44 -1.13 -13.34 -4.97
N THR A 45 0.00 -13.54 -5.64
CA THR A 45 1.24 -12.81 -5.36
C THR A 45 1.63 -11.97 -6.57
N GLY A 46 2.50 -10.98 -6.38
CA GLY A 46 3.03 -10.19 -7.48
C GLY A 46 2.97 -8.68 -7.26
N VAL A 47 3.21 -7.94 -8.33
CA VAL A 47 3.41 -6.49 -8.27
C VAL A 47 2.07 -5.77 -8.06
N LEU A 48 1.96 -5.08 -6.92
CA LEU A 48 0.90 -4.14 -6.58
C LEU A 48 1.46 -2.71 -6.66
N ALA A 49 0.87 -1.88 -7.53
CA ALA A 49 1.24 -0.48 -7.66
C ALA A 49 0.50 0.37 -6.60
N LEU A 50 1.25 1.16 -5.84
CA LEU A 50 0.76 2.06 -4.81
C LEU A 50 1.03 3.52 -5.16
N ALA A 51 0.06 4.38 -4.88
CA ALA A 51 0.19 5.83 -4.91
C ALA A 51 0.13 6.39 -3.48
N ILE A 52 0.98 7.37 -3.21
CA ILE A 52 1.14 8.01 -1.89
C ILE A 52 0.97 9.53 -2.09
N GLY A 53 0.22 10.18 -1.21
CA GLY A 53 0.00 11.63 -1.25
C GLY A 53 -1.14 12.06 -2.18
N LYS A 54 -0.96 13.20 -2.86
CA LYS A 54 -2.02 13.87 -3.65
C LYS A 54 -2.36 13.18 -4.99
N ALA A 55 -1.77 12.02 -5.27
CA ALA A 55 -1.92 11.27 -6.52
C ALA A 55 -2.84 10.04 -6.38
N THR A 56 -3.78 10.06 -5.43
CA THR A 56 -4.81 9.03 -5.20
C THR A 56 -6.19 9.64 -5.25
#